data_AF-A0A2H9Q9N2-F1
#
_entry.id   AF-A0A2H9Q9N2-F1
#
_cell.length_a   1.000
_cell.length_b   1.000
_cell.length_c   1.000
_cell.angle_alpha   90.00
_cell.angle_beta   90.00
_cell.angle_gamma   90.00
#
_symmetry.space_group_name_H-M   'P 1'
#
loop_
_entity.id
_entity.type
_entity.pdbx_description
1 polymer ?
#
loop_
_entity_poly.entity_id
_entity_poly.type
_entity_poly.pdbx_seq_one_letter_code
_entity_poly.pdbx_strand_id
1 'polypeptide(L)'
;MPGFEGPLFFFWEKKKVRRTKKENERFDLERLRAENPCPCINTVKTMKYGPENPETIKLAAQAEKTARQNKSGLWKRVAQALNARRRSRAEVNLYKLDNVTKEGETALVLGKVLGVGSISHSLTVAALDASKKAVEAINQKGKYISLSQLMKDNPSGKGVRIVK
;
A
#
# COMPACT_ATOMS: atom_id res chain seq x y z
N MET A 1 -54.10 -49.74 -57.86
CA MET A 1 -54.11 -50.75 -56.79
C MET A 1 -53.63 -50.11 -55.51
N PRO A 2 -54.38 -50.22 -54.39
CA PRO A 2 -53.96 -49.76 -53.08
C PRO A 2 -53.16 -50.83 -52.33
N GLY A 3 -52.25 -50.42 -51.46
CA GLY A 3 -51.53 -51.24 -50.49
C GLY A 3 -50.65 -50.31 -49.64
N PHE A 4 -51.14 -49.79 -48.50
CA PHE A 4 -50.96 -50.35 -47.14
C PHE A 4 -49.47 -50.58 -46.86
N GLU A 5 -48.82 -49.81 -45.98
CA GLU A 5 -48.78 -50.09 -44.54
C GLU A 5 -48.47 -48.82 -43.73
N GLY A 6 -49.16 -48.62 -42.60
CA GLY A 6 -48.69 -47.75 -41.50
C GLY A 6 -47.64 -48.50 -40.64
N PRO A 7 -47.43 -48.21 -39.34
CA PRO A 7 -48.08 -47.20 -38.50
C PRO A 7 -47.14 -46.53 -37.44
N LEU A 8 -47.78 -45.75 -36.55
CA LEU A 8 -47.46 -45.59 -35.12
C LEU A 8 -46.28 -44.70 -34.66
N PHE A 9 -46.69 -43.70 -33.86
CA PHE A 9 -46.22 -43.45 -32.49
C PHE A 9 -44.82 -42.85 -32.24
N PHE A 10 -44.86 -41.81 -31.39
CA PHE A 10 -43.91 -41.54 -30.30
C PHE A 10 -42.51 -41.04 -30.70
N PHE A 11 -42.15 -39.86 -30.20
CA PHE A 11 -41.42 -39.75 -28.92
C PHE A 11 -40.64 -38.44 -28.90
N TRP A 12 -40.98 -37.59 -27.93
CA TRP A 12 -40.14 -36.49 -27.50
C TRP A 12 -38.86 -37.08 -26.91
N GLU A 13 -37.72 -36.87 -27.56
CA GLU A 13 -36.43 -37.19 -26.97
C GLU A 13 -35.41 -36.07 -27.18
N LYS A 14 -34.92 -35.57 -26.04
CA LYS A 14 -33.83 -34.61 -25.92
C LYS A 14 -32.56 -35.11 -26.63
N LYS A 15 -31.68 -34.13 -26.90
CA LYS A 15 -30.23 -34.23 -27.23
C LYS A 15 -29.97 -34.28 -28.73
N LYS A 16 -29.00 -33.56 -29.30
CA LYS A 16 -27.83 -32.84 -28.79
C LYS A 16 -27.50 -31.84 -29.91
N VAL A 17 -27.38 -30.56 -29.61
CA VAL A 17 -26.71 -29.64 -30.55
C VAL A 17 -25.28 -30.19 -30.71
N ARG A 18 -24.97 -30.81 -31.85
CA ARG A 18 -23.60 -31.22 -32.20
C ARG A 18 -22.81 -29.94 -32.45
N ARG A 19 -22.28 -29.35 -31.38
CA ARG A 19 -21.31 -28.25 -31.49
C ARG A 19 -20.13 -28.72 -32.31
N THR A 20 -19.73 -27.88 -33.27
CA THR A 20 -18.58 -28.15 -34.11
C THR A 20 -17.30 -28.17 -33.26
N LYS A 21 -16.25 -28.88 -33.71
CA LYS A 21 -14.95 -28.96 -32.99
C LYS A 21 -14.42 -27.58 -32.59
N LYS A 22 -14.64 -26.58 -33.46
CA LYS A 22 -14.27 -25.17 -33.29
C LYS A 22 -15.06 -24.44 -32.19
N GLU A 23 -16.33 -24.77 -31.98
CA GLU A 23 -17.15 -24.18 -30.91
C GLU A 23 -16.80 -24.73 -29.53
N ASN A 24 -16.45 -26.02 -29.45
CA ASN A 24 -15.96 -26.61 -28.19
C ASN A 24 -14.60 -26.01 -27.80
N GLU A 25 -13.67 -25.83 -28.75
CA GLU A 25 -12.39 -25.17 -28.50
C GLU A 25 -12.55 -23.71 -28.04
N ARG A 26 -13.56 -22.99 -28.56
CA ARG A 26 -13.87 -21.61 -28.16
C ARG A 26 -14.44 -21.53 -26.74
N PHE A 27 -15.29 -22.49 -26.38
CA PHE A 27 -15.87 -22.62 -25.04
C PHE A 27 -14.81 -23.02 -24.01
N ASP A 28 -13.86 -23.89 -24.38
CA ASP A 28 -12.73 -24.29 -23.55
C ASP A 28 -11.72 -23.15 -23.35
N LEU A 29 -11.49 -22.30 -24.38
CA LEU A 29 -10.67 -21.08 -24.27
C LEU A 29 -11.29 -20.01 -23.35
N GLU A 30 -12.62 -19.87 -23.34
CA GLU A 30 -13.33 -18.99 -22.40
C GLU A 30 -13.25 -19.52 -20.96
N ARG A 31 -13.34 -20.85 -20.79
CA ARG A 31 -13.17 -21.51 -19.49
C ARG A 31 -11.75 -21.36 -18.93
N LEU A 32 -10.73 -21.57 -19.77
CA LEU A 32 -9.32 -21.39 -19.41
C LEU A 32 -8.98 -19.94 -19.03
N ARG A 33 -9.67 -18.95 -19.60
CA ARG A 33 -9.58 -17.53 -19.21
C ARG A 33 -10.27 -17.21 -17.87
N ALA A 34 -11.29 -17.99 -17.48
CA ALA A 34 -12.05 -17.79 -16.25
C ALA A 34 -11.42 -18.52 -15.03
N GLU A 35 -10.85 -19.71 -15.24
CA GLU A 35 -10.20 -20.52 -14.20
C GLU A 35 -8.77 -20.05 -13.90
N ASN A 36 -8.17 -19.30 -14.82
CA ASN A 36 -6.97 -18.52 -14.58
C ASN A 36 -7.37 -17.04 -14.50
N PRO A 37 -7.92 -16.56 -13.36
CA PRO A 37 -8.11 -15.13 -13.19
C PRO A 37 -6.75 -14.50 -13.47
N CYS A 38 -6.74 -13.55 -14.41
CA CYS A 38 -5.57 -12.77 -14.71
C CYS A 38 -4.83 -12.47 -13.39
N PRO A 39 -3.50 -12.59 -13.31
CA PRO A 39 -2.77 -12.38 -12.05
C PRO A 39 -2.97 -10.97 -11.46
N CYS A 40 -3.76 -10.10 -12.10
CA CYS A 40 -4.07 -8.76 -11.67
C CYS A 40 -5.06 -8.64 -10.50
N ILE A 41 -5.59 -9.72 -9.91
CA ILE A 41 -6.52 -9.58 -8.77
C ILE A 41 -5.94 -9.80 -7.37
N ASN A 42 -4.67 -10.21 -7.24
CA ASN A 42 -3.91 -10.02 -6.00
C ASN A 42 -2.42 -10.16 -6.28
N THR A 43 -1.82 -9.11 -6.80
CA THR A 43 -0.36 -8.98 -6.86
C THR A 43 0.06 -7.58 -6.44
N VAL A 44 0.15 -7.36 -5.12
CA VAL A 44 1.21 -6.50 -4.59
C VAL A 44 2.54 -7.22 -4.86
N LYS A 45 2.91 -7.43 -6.13
CA LYS A 45 4.10 -8.19 -6.49
C LYS A 45 5.26 -7.21 -6.58
N THR A 46 5.87 -7.10 -5.40
CA THR A 46 7.31 -7.04 -5.15
C THR A 46 8.04 -5.83 -5.73
N MET A 47 8.34 -4.87 -4.86
CA MET A 47 9.50 -4.00 -5.05
C MET A 47 10.72 -4.91 -5.30
N LYS A 48 11.31 -4.84 -6.49
CA LYS A 48 12.51 -5.64 -6.86
C LYS A 48 13.72 -5.39 -5.94
N TYR A 49 13.72 -4.30 -5.18
CA TYR A 49 14.80 -3.92 -4.26
C TYR A 49 14.22 -3.17 -3.06
N GLY A 50 14.37 -3.74 -1.86
CA GLY A 50 14.04 -3.09 -0.58
C GLY A 50 15.20 -2.22 -0.06
N PRO A 51 15.07 -1.58 1.11
CA PRO A 51 16.19 -0.92 1.77
C PRO A 51 17.34 -1.91 2.02
N GLU A 52 18.56 -1.50 1.71
CA GLU A 52 19.78 -2.27 2.02
C GLU A 52 20.21 -2.06 3.49
N ASN A 53 19.81 -0.94 4.11
CA ASN A 53 20.22 -0.61 5.47
C ASN A 53 19.46 -1.49 6.49
N PRO A 54 20.16 -2.29 7.33
CA PRO A 54 19.54 -3.19 8.29
C PRO A 54 18.65 -2.47 9.31
N GLU A 55 18.99 -1.25 9.71
CA GLU A 55 18.18 -0.46 10.65
C GLU A 55 16.84 -0.07 10.03
N THR A 56 16.84 0.34 8.76
CA THR A 56 15.60 0.65 8.03
C THR A 56 14.74 -0.60 7.85
N ILE A 57 15.35 -1.77 7.57
CA ILE A 57 14.64 -3.04 7.45
C ILE A 57 13.94 -3.40 8.78
N LYS A 58 14.66 -3.29 9.91
CA LYS A 58 14.11 -3.55 11.25
C LYS A 58 12.94 -2.61 11.56
N LEU A 59 13.09 -1.31 11.30
CA LEU A 59 12.04 -0.32 11.52
C LEU A 59 10.81 -0.55 10.64
N ALA A 60 11.01 -0.92 9.38
CA ALA A 60 9.91 -1.28 8.48
C ALA A 60 9.14 -2.50 9.00
N ALA A 61 9.86 -3.55 9.41
CA ALA A 61 9.25 -4.74 10.00
C ALA A 61 8.50 -4.44 11.30
N GLN A 62 9.03 -3.54 12.15
CA GLN A 62 8.35 -3.07 13.36
C GLN A 62 7.06 -2.31 13.02
N ALA A 63 7.13 -1.36 12.07
CA ALA A 63 5.96 -0.61 11.63
C ALA A 63 4.86 -1.53 11.06
N GLU A 64 5.23 -2.57 10.30
CA GLU A 64 4.27 -3.58 9.82
C GLU A 64 3.62 -4.36 10.96
N LYS A 65 4.37 -4.77 11.97
CA LYS A 65 3.84 -5.46 13.15
C LYS A 65 2.84 -4.56 13.89
N THR A 66 3.22 -3.32 14.16
CA THR A 66 2.35 -2.33 14.83
C THR A 66 1.09 -2.03 14.01
N ALA A 67 1.21 -1.95 12.68
CA ALA A 67 0.08 -1.77 11.78
C ALA A 67 -0.91 -2.94 11.85
N ARG A 68 -0.43 -4.18 11.88
CA ARG A 68 -1.26 -5.39 11.98
C ARG A 68 -1.97 -5.47 13.33
N GLN A 69 -1.25 -5.18 14.42
CA GLN A 69 -1.80 -5.23 15.78
C GLN A 69 -2.89 -4.17 15.99
N ASN A 70 -2.62 -2.91 15.60
CA ASN A 70 -3.52 -1.79 15.87
C ASN A 70 -4.49 -1.49 14.71
N LYS A 71 -4.44 -2.26 13.62
CA LYS A 71 -5.20 -2.04 12.37
C LYS A 71 -5.12 -0.59 11.86
N SER A 72 -3.97 0.05 12.07
CA SER A 72 -3.76 1.45 11.70
C SER A 72 -3.31 1.59 10.25
N GLY A 73 -4.12 2.28 9.44
CA GLY A 73 -3.77 2.58 8.04
C GLY A 73 -2.53 3.47 7.91
N LEU A 74 -2.23 4.29 8.92
CA LEU A 74 -1.06 5.17 8.93
C LEU A 74 0.23 4.35 8.94
N TRP A 75 0.37 3.42 9.89
CA TRP A 75 1.58 2.59 10.01
C TRP A 75 1.78 1.68 8.79
N LYS A 76 0.70 1.21 8.17
CA LYS A 76 0.77 0.49 6.89
C LYS A 76 1.40 1.35 5.79
N ARG A 77 1.00 2.62 5.70
CA ARG A 77 1.56 3.58 4.73
C ARG A 77 3.02 3.93 5.04
N VAL A 78 3.38 4.07 6.32
CA VAL A 78 4.77 4.26 6.75
C VAL A 78 5.64 3.08 6.32
N ALA A 79 5.22 1.86 6.64
CA ALA A 79 5.94 0.64 6.25
C ALA A 79 6.15 0.54 4.73
N GLN A 80 5.11 0.81 3.93
CA GLN A 80 5.21 0.83 2.47
C GLN A 80 6.22 1.88 1.98
N ALA A 81 6.24 3.07 2.58
CA ALA A 81 7.17 4.12 2.20
C ALA A 81 8.62 3.82 2.62
N LEU A 82 8.82 3.16 3.77
CA LEU A 82 10.13 2.70 4.20
C LEU A 82 10.69 1.61 3.28
N ASN A 83 9.84 0.69 2.85
CA ASN A 83 10.20 -0.34 1.88
C ASN A 83 10.47 0.25 0.48
N ALA A 84 9.99 1.45 0.19
CA ALA A 84 10.25 2.13 -1.08
C ALA A 84 11.71 2.53 -1.28
N ARG A 85 12.09 2.69 -2.56
CA ARG A 85 13.44 3.10 -2.98
C ARG A 85 13.82 4.42 -2.30
N ARG A 86 15.06 4.54 -1.84
CA ARG A 86 15.57 5.73 -1.12
C ARG A 86 15.22 7.06 -1.79
N ARG A 87 15.41 7.18 -3.11
CA ARG A 87 15.09 8.40 -3.90
C ARG A 87 13.61 8.81 -3.92
N SER A 88 12.72 7.88 -3.59
CA SER A 88 11.27 8.13 -3.56
C SER A 88 10.78 8.59 -2.18
N ARG A 89 11.66 8.55 -1.17
CA ARG A 89 11.38 9.01 0.19
C ARG A 89 11.43 10.54 0.22
N ALA A 90 10.69 11.12 1.15
CA ALA A 90 10.59 12.56 1.28
C ALA A 90 11.90 13.15 1.83
N GLU A 91 12.33 14.27 1.27
CA GLU A 91 13.29 15.17 1.91
C GLU A 91 12.56 16.50 2.15
N VAL A 92 12.49 16.92 3.41
CA VAL A 92 11.62 18.04 3.82
C VAL A 92 12.45 19.10 4.54
N ASN A 93 12.26 20.34 4.12
CA ASN A 93 12.86 21.52 4.76
C ASN A 93 11.95 22.06 5.88
N LEU A 94 12.54 22.81 6.82
CA LEU A 94 11.80 23.39 7.95
C LEU A 94 10.69 24.36 7.51
N TYR A 95 10.95 25.21 6.52
CA TYR A 95 9.91 26.12 6.00
C TYR A 95 8.69 25.38 5.44
N LYS A 96 8.88 24.17 4.91
CA LYS A 96 7.79 23.34 4.39
C LYS A 96 6.98 22.71 5.54
N LEU A 97 7.64 22.38 6.65
CA LEU A 97 6.96 21.96 7.87
C LEU A 97 6.13 23.10 8.46
N ASP A 98 6.70 24.29 8.55
CA ASP A 98 6.03 25.48 9.09
C ASP A 98 4.73 25.79 8.33
N ASN A 99 4.79 25.84 6.99
CA ASN A 99 3.61 26.16 6.18
C ASN A 99 2.51 25.09 6.19
N VAL A 100 2.86 23.82 6.40
CA VAL A 100 1.89 22.72 6.29
C VAL A 100 1.25 22.40 7.64
N THR A 101 1.98 22.59 8.73
CA THR A 101 1.58 22.17 10.07
C THR A 101 0.92 23.31 10.83
N LYS A 102 0.10 22.96 11.82
CA LYS A 102 -0.43 23.92 12.80
C LYS A 102 0.23 23.74 14.16
N GLU A 103 0.01 24.71 15.03
CA GLU A 103 0.40 24.66 16.44
C GLU A 103 -0.07 23.36 17.12
N GLY A 104 0.86 22.67 17.79
CA GLY A 104 0.58 21.45 18.56
C GLY A 104 0.39 20.17 17.73
N GLU A 105 0.53 20.23 16.40
CA GLU A 105 0.40 19.03 15.56
C GLU A 105 1.67 18.14 15.59
N THR A 106 1.47 16.84 15.33
CA THR A 106 2.57 15.90 15.11
C THR A 106 2.80 15.67 13.62
N ALA A 107 3.94 16.12 13.12
CA ALA A 107 4.34 15.95 11.73
C ALA A 107 5.25 14.73 11.58
N LEU A 108 4.88 13.80 10.70
CA LEU A 108 5.65 12.61 10.38
C LEU A 108 6.27 12.71 8.99
N VAL A 109 7.60 12.65 8.93
CA VAL A 109 8.38 12.68 7.69
C VAL A 109 8.93 11.28 7.40
N LEU A 110 8.61 10.74 6.22
CA LEU A 110 8.98 9.39 5.77
C LEU A 110 10.42 9.28 5.24
N GLY A 111 11.29 10.21 5.63
CA GLY A 111 12.65 10.34 5.14
C GLY A 111 13.44 11.36 5.97
N LYS A 112 14.21 12.23 5.30
CA LYS A 112 15.17 13.13 5.97
C LYS A 112 14.62 14.54 6.14
N VAL A 113 14.84 15.12 7.31
CA VAL A 113 14.57 16.55 7.57
C VAL A 113 15.85 17.37 7.44
N LEU A 114 15.76 18.45 6.67
CA LEU A 114 16.84 19.39 6.39
C LEU A 114 16.61 20.71 7.12
N GLY A 115 17.68 21.33 7.58
CA GLY A 115 17.66 22.52 8.46
C GLY A 115 17.59 23.85 7.70
N VAL A 116 16.86 23.92 6.59
CA VAL A 116 16.69 25.16 5.82
C VAL A 116 15.39 25.84 6.23
N GLY A 117 15.50 27.10 6.66
CA GLY A 117 14.40 27.91 7.18
C GLY A 117 14.31 27.87 8.71
N SER A 118 13.19 28.34 9.23
CA SER A 118 12.91 28.41 10.66
C SER A 118 11.50 27.90 10.93
N ILE A 119 11.27 27.50 12.18
CA ILE A 119 9.94 27.13 12.66
C ILE A 119 9.40 28.31 13.46
N SER A 120 8.14 28.65 13.25
CA SER A 120 7.47 29.78 13.88
C SER A 120 6.76 29.34 15.15
N HIS A 121 6.09 28.18 15.10
CA HIS A 121 5.23 27.64 16.16
C HIS A 121 5.75 26.36 16.83
N SER A 122 5.13 25.98 17.96
CA SER A 122 5.46 24.72 18.63
C SER A 122 4.84 23.53 17.90
N LEU A 123 5.68 22.56 17.52
CA LEU A 123 5.26 21.35 16.81
C LEU A 123 6.16 20.16 17.18
N THR A 124 5.61 18.96 17.04
CA THR A 124 6.36 17.71 17.26
C THR A 124 6.73 17.11 15.90
N VAL A 125 8.03 17.00 15.60
CA VAL A 125 8.50 16.36 14.36
C VAL A 125 8.97 14.95 14.64
N ALA A 126 8.40 13.99 13.94
CA ALA A 126 8.92 12.65 13.85
C ALA A 126 9.51 12.38 12.46
N ALA A 127 10.73 11.86 12.39
CA ALA A 127 11.36 11.52 11.12
C ALA A 127 12.17 10.23 11.21
N LEU A 128 12.55 9.70 10.04
CA LEU A 128 13.51 8.60 9.96
C LEU A 128 14.93 9.11 10.23
N ASP A 129 15.31 10.22 9.60
CA ASP A 129 16.61 10.88 9.79
C ASP A 129 16.43 12.40 9.84
N ALA A 130 17.35 13.08 10.53
CA ALA A 130 17.40 14.55 10.54
C ALA A 130 18.84 15.04 10.48
N SER A 131 19.04 16.20 9.86
CA SER A 131 20.32 16.93 9.95
C SER A 131 20.53 17.50 11.35
N LYS A 132 21.77 17.59 11.83
CA LYS A 132 22.10 18.20 13.13
C LYS A 132 21.51 19.61 13.27
N LYS A 133 21.71 20.43 12.24
CA LYS A 133 21.12 21.78 12.15
C LYS A 133 19.59 21.79 12.23
N ALA A 134 18.94 20.76 11.67
CA ALA A 134 17.48 20.65 11.72
C ALA A 134 17.00 20.31 13.14
N VAL A 135 17.67 19.38 13.81
CA VAL A 135 17.35 19.00 15.20
C VAL A 135 17.51 20.19 16.13
N GLU A 136 18.60 20.96 15.99
CA GLU A 136 18.84 22.18 16.76
C GLU A 136 17.72 23.20 16.55
N ALA A 137 17.37 23.50 15.30
CA ALA A 137 16.31 24.45 14.97
C ALA A 137 14.91 23.99 15.45
N ILE A 138 14.61 22.69 15.39
CA ILE A 138 13.35 22.13 15.88
C ILE A 138 13.28 22.23 17.41
N ASN A 139 14.37 21.87 18.11
CA ASN A 139 14.40 21.84 19.57
C ASN A 139 14.29 23.23 20.21
N GLN A 140 14.48 24.32 19.46
CA GLN A 140 14.31 25.68 19.99
C GLN A 140 12.86 26.02 20.34
N LYS A 141 11.88 25.48 19.59
CA LYS A 141 10.46 25.81 19.76
C LYS A 141 9.53 24.60 19.87
N GLY A 142 10.02 23.42 19.49
CA GLY A 142 9.27 22.19 19.43
C GLY A 142 10.09 21.01 19.93
N LYS A 143 9.68 19.82 19.51
CA LYS A 143 10.30 18.56 19.92
C LYS A 143 10.58 17.69 18.73
N TYR A 144 11.84 17.27 18.58
CA TYR A 144 12.20 16.22 17.65
C TYR A 144 12.08 14.84 18.32
N ILE A 145 11.41 13.91 17.65
CA ILE A 145 11.22 12.53 18.07
C ILE A 145 11.69 11.61 16.95
N SER A 146 12.35 10.50 17.31
CA SER A 146 12.69 9.48 16.31
C SER A 146 11.47 8.65 15.92
N LEU A 147 11.46 8.10 14.70
CA LEU A 147 10.37 7.22 14.25
C LEU A 147 10.13 6.04 15.21
N SER A 148 11.20 5.49 15.81
CA SER A 148 11.12 4.40 16.79
C SER A 148 10.39 4.82 18.06
N GLN A 149 10.66 6.01 18.58
CA GLN A 149 9.97 6.56 19.74
C GLN A 149 8.49 6.83 19.43
N LEU A 150 8.18 7.43 18.28
CA LEU A 150 6.78 7.67 17.90
C LEU A 150 5.95 6.39 17.84
N MET A 151 6.55 5.28 17.38
CA MET A 151 5.87 3.97 17.36
C MET A 151 5.56 3.43 18.76
N LYS A 152 6.38 3.77 19.76
CA LYS A 152 6.16 3.40 21.16
C LYS A 152 5.12 4.30 21.82
N ASP A 153 5.22 5.60 21.58
CA ASP A 153 4.38 6.61 22.23
C ASP A 153 2.94 6.59 21.68
N ASN A 154 2.77 6.38 20.37
CA ASN A 154 1.46 6.37 19.72
C ASN A 154 1.28 5.19 18.75
N PRO A 155 1.02 3.97 19.27
CA PRO A 155 0.82 2.78 18.44
C PRO A 155 -0.44 2.86 17.55
N SER A 156 -1.41 3.71 17.91
CA SER A 156 -2.62 3.92 17.10
C SER A 156 -2.38 4.84 15.88
N GLY A 157 -1.42 5.77 15.98
CA GLY A 157 -1.10 6.73 14.91
C GLY A 157 -2.22 7.75 14.66
N LYS A 158 -3.10 8.00 15.63
CA LYS A 158 -4.14 9.03 15.50
C LYS A 158 -3.54 10.42 15.68
N GLY A 159 -4.01 11.41 14.91
CA GLY A 159 -3.56 12.80 14.98
C GLY A 159 -2.17 13.05 14.39
N VAL A 160 -1.61 12.10 13.63
CA VAL A 160 -0.31 12.26 12.99
C VAL A 160 -0.51 12.62 11.52
N ARG A 161 0.18 13.68 11.07
CA ARG A 161 0.11 14.17 9.70
C ARG A 161 1.36 13.77 8.93
N ILE A 162 1.19 13.06 7.82
CA ILE A 162 2.33 12.68 6.96
C ILE A 162 2.68 13.87 6.07
N VAL A 163 3.95 14.28 6.10
CA VAL A 163 4.50 15.30 5.21
C VAL A 163 5.52 14.65 4.29
N LYS A 164 5.33 14.84 2.98
CA LYS A 164 6.25 14.42 1.92
C LYS A 164 6.51 15.57 0.97
#